data_AF-A0A1L7XES9-F1
#
_entry.id   AF-A0A1L7XES9-F1
#
_cell.length_a   1.000
_cell.length_b   1.000
_cell.length_c   1.000
_cell.angle_alpha   90.00
_cell.angle_beta   90.00
_cell.angle_gamma   90.00
#
_symmetry.space_group_name_H-M   'P 1'
#
loop_
_entity.id
_entity.type
_entity.pdbx_description
1 polymer ?
#
loop_
_entity_poly.entity_id
_entity_poly.type
_entity_poly.pdbx_seq_one_letter_code
_entity_poly.pdbx_strand_id
1 'polypeptide(L)'
;MSPYTPHNLGVVLHTLVPRPQVFVTGAAISEAMTNESIAVWEGFIKATGSPETILINLQGEPPVDGNWRAEIMRRLDAKYRNNTTSQ
;
A
#
# COMPACT_ATOMS: atom_id res chain seq x y z
N MET A 1 11.41 7.54 21.62
CA MET A 1 11.12 8.00 20.24
C MET A 1 10.28 6.94 19.56
N SER A 2 9.14 7.30 18.96
CA SER A 2 8.43 6.37 18.07
C SER A 2 9.32 6.13 16.85
N PRO A 3 9.55 4.88 16.41
CA PRO A 3 10.34 4.60 15.21
C PRO A 3 9.67 5.11 13.92
N TYR A 4 8.35 5.35 13.97
CA TYR A 4 7.58 5.89 12.85
C TYR A 4 7.60 7.43 12.84
N THR A 5 7.95 7.99 11.68
CA THR A 5 7.60 9.35 11.26
C THR A 5 7.27 9.32 9.76
N PRO A 6 6.45 10.25 9.24
CA PRO A 6 6.18 10.35 7.79
C PRO A 6 7.47 10.49 6.96
N HIS A 7 8.46 11.21 7.49
CA HIS A 7 9.78 11.36 6.86
C HIS A 7 10.51 10.02 6.71
N ASN A 8 10.59 9.23 7.80
CA ASN A 8 11.27 7.94 7.77
C ASN A 8 10.62 6.97 6.79
N LEU A 9 9.28 6.96 6.72
CA LEU A 9 8.56 6.15 5.73
C LEU A 9 8.91 6.60 4.31
N GLY A 10 8.97 7.91 4.05
CA GLY A 10 9.38 8.46 2.76
C GLY A 10 10.79 7.99 2.36
N VAL A 11 11.75 8.05 3.29
CA VAL A 11 13.12 7.53 3.07
C VAL A 11 13.09 6.04 2.72
N VAL A 12 12.34 5.22 3.44
CA VAL A 12 12.21 3.79 3.13
C VAL A 12 11.66 3.58 1.71
N LEU A 13 10.55 4.23 1.35
CA LEU A 13 9.94 4.08 0.02
C LEU A 13 10.91 4.45 -1.12
N HIS A 14 11.66 5.53 -0.95
CA HIS A 14 12.64 5.98 -1.96
C HIS A 14 13.91 5.13 -2.04
N THR A 15 14.20 4.30 -1.04
CA THR A 15 15.40 3.44 -0.99
C THR A 15 15.15 2.00 -1.41
N LEU A 16 13.89 1.54 -1.42
CA LEU A 16 13.54 0.18 -1.83
C LEU A 16 13.75 -0.04 -3.35
N VAL A 17 14.47 -1.12 -3.67
CA VAL A 17 14.68 -1.61 -5.04
C VAL A 17 14.43 -3.12 -5.08
N PRO A 18 13.51 -3.62 -5.93
CA PRO A 18 12.69 -2.88 -6.88
C PRO A 18 11.69 -1.94 -6.19
N ARG A 19 11.23 -0.92 -6.93
CA ARG A 19 10.27 0.05 -6.38
C ARG A 19 9.00 -0.67 -5.90
N PRO A 20 8.50 -0.37 -4.70
CA PRO A 20 7.30 -1.00 -4.18
C PRO A 20 6.09 -0.63 -5.06
N GLN A 21 5.25 -1.62 -5.35
CA GLN A 21 4.03 -1.45 -6.15
C GLN A 21 2.74 -1.66 -5.33
N VAL A 22 2.88 -2.09 -4.07
CA VAL A 22 1.78 -2.37 -3.16
C VAL A 22 2.09 -1.74 -1.82
N PHE A 23 1.12 -1.03 -1.26
CA PHE A 23 1.19 -0.47 0.08
C PHE A 23 -0.05 -0.88 0.87
N VAL A 24 0.16 -1.50 2.03
CA VAL A 24 -0.90 -1.99 2.93
C VAL A 24 -0.73 -1.33 4.28
N THR A 25 -1.80 -0.74 4.82
CA THR A 25 -1.75 0.04 6.08
C THR A 25 -3.06 -0.10 6.88
N GLY A 26 -3.05 0.29 8.16
CA GLY A 26 -4.25 0.43 9.00
C GLY A 26 -4.53 -0.67 10.04
N ALA A 27 -4.02 -1.89 9.91
CA ALA A 27 -4.40 -2.99 10.84
C ALA A 27 -3.96 -2.77 12.30
N ALA A 28 -2.82 -2.11 12.54
CA ALA A 28 -2.19 -2.03 13.86
C ALA A 28 -1.72 -0.61 14.23
N ILE A 29 -2.19 0.41 13.51
CA ILE A 29 -1.81 1.82 13.72
C ILE A 29 -3.07 2.69 13.87
N SER A 30 -2.94 3.90 14.40
CA SER A 30 -4.08 4.82 14.50
C SER A 30 -4.53 5.33 13.13
N GLU A 31 -5.79 5.77 13.03
CA GLU A 31 -6.34 6.39 11.81
C GLU A 31 -5.50 7.59 11.34
N ALA A 32 -5.02 8.42 12.29
CA ALA A 32 -4.13 9.53 11.98
C ALA A 32 -2.83 9.06 11.31
N MET A 33 -2.17 8.04 11.87
CA MET A 33 -0.96 7.45 11.27
C MET A 33 -1.24 6.79 9.93
N THR A 34 -2.41 6.17 9.76
CA THR A 34 -2.86 5.59 8.48
C THR A 34 -2.96 6.67 7.41
N ASN A 35 -3.63 7.78 7.71
CA ASN A 35 -3.81 8.89 6.78
C ASN A 35 -2.47 9.55 6.41
N GLU A 36 -1.59 9.75 7.39
CA GLU A 36 -0.22 10.22 7.13
C GLU A 36 0.57 9.26 6.22
N SER A 37 0.50 7.97 6.49
CA SER A 37 1.18 6.93 5.70
C SER A 37 0.68 6.90 4.26
N ILE A 38 -0.63 7.06 4.06
CA ILE A 38 -1.25 7.15 2.72
C ILE A 38 -0.75 8.38 1.98
N ALA A 39 -0.71 9.54 2.62
CA ALA A 39 -0.21 10.77 1.99
C ALA A 39 1.26 10.64 1.55
N VAL A 40 2.09 9.97 2.35
CA VAL A 40 3.49 9.69 1.99
C VAL A 40 3.58 8.75 0.78
N TRP A 41 2.77 7.69 0.75
CA TRP A 41 2.69 6.76 -0.38
C TRP A 41 2.24 7.44 -1.69
N GLU A 42 1.19 8.25 -1.63
CA GLU A 42 0.68 8.99 -2.79
C GLU A 42 1.72 10.00 -3.31
N GLY A 43 2.42 10.68 -2.40
CA GLY A 43 3.54 11.57 -2.74
C GLY A 43 4.68 10.82 -3.44
N PHE A 44 5.05 9.64 -2.93
CA PHE A 44 6.05 8.76 -3.54
C PHE A 44 5.64 8.31 -4.95
N ILE A 45 4.39 7.88 -5.16
CA ILE A 45 3.88 7.48 -6.49
C ILE A 45 3.98 8.65 -7.46
N LYS A 46 3.49 9.83 -7.05
CA LYS A 46 3.53 11.04 -7.86
C LYS A 46 4.96 11.44 -8.25
N ALA A 47 5.90 11.35 -7.31
CA ALA A 47 7.30 11.69 -7.54
C ALA A 47 8.03 10.69 -8.46
N THR A 48 7.66 9.42 -8.40
CA THR A 48 8.37 8.35 -9.14
C THR A 48 7.73 7.97 -10.46
N GLY A 49 6.50 8.42 -10.72
CA GLY A 49 5.72 8.05 -11.89
C GLY A 49 5.41 6.55 -11.95
N SER A 50 5.33 5.88 -10.80
CA SER A 50 5.16 4.43 -10.71
C SER A 50 3.75 4.03 -11.19
N PRO A 51 3.60 3.30 -12.31
CA PRO A 51 2.29 2.92 -12.80
C PRO A 51 1.69 1.75 -12.00
N GLU A 52 0.37 1.62 -12.05
CA GLU A 52 -0.40 0.44 -11.61
C GLU A 52 -0.28 0.08 -10.11
N THR A 53 0.01 1.03 -9.22
CA THR A 53 0.18 0.73 -7.80
C THR A 53 -1.13 0.38 -7.06
N ILE A 54 -1.03 -0.44 -6.01
CA ILE A 54 -2.16 -0.81 -5.16
C ILE A 54 -1.98 -0.20 -3.76
N LEU A 55 -2.97 0.58 -3.30
CA LEU A 55 -3.13 0.98 -1.90
C LEU A 55 -4.24 0.17 -1.23
N ILE A 56 -3.94 -0.53 -0.14
CA ILE A 56 -4.91 -1.26 0.69
C ILE A 56 -4.96 -0.63 2.09
N ASN A 57 -6.08 0.02 2.41
CA ASN A 57 -6.33 0.62 3.73
C ASN A 57 -7.27 -0.30 4.54
N LEU A 58 -6.74 -0.95 5.57
CA LEU A 58 -7.45 -1.90 6.44
C LEU A 58 -8.33 -1.22 7.50
N GLN A 59 -8.27 0.11 7.60
CA GLN A 59 -9.21 0.94 8.38
C GLN A 59 -10.26 1.63 7.51
N GLY A 60 -10.19 1.44 6.20
CA GLY A 60 -11.22 1.92 5.29
C GLY A 60 -12.48 1.06 5.37
N GLU A 61 -13.32 1.16 4.34
CA GLU A 61 -14.51 0.34 4.24
C GLU A 61 -14.14 -1.16 4.25
N PRO A 62 -14.67 -1.94 5.20
CA PRO A 62 -14.34 -3.35 5.29
C PRO A 62 -14.89 -4.12 4.09
N PRO A 63 -14.28 -5.27 3.73
CA PRO A 63 -14.84 -6.16 2.72
C PRO A 63 -16.25 -6.60 3.13
N VAL A 64 -17.10 -6.90 2.14
CA VAL A 64 -18.50 -7.33 2.34
C VAL A 64 -18.62 -8.54 3.28
N ASP A 65 -17.65 -9.46 3.25
CA ASP A 65 -17.58 -10.65 4.08
C ASP A 65 -16.71 -10.48 5.35
N GLY A 66 -16.20 -9.26 5.59
CA GLY A 66 -15.27 -8.94 6.68
C GLY A 66 -13.88 -9.57 6.54
N ASN A 67 -13.59 -10.26 5.44
CA ASN A 67 -12.39 -11.06 5.29
C ASN A 67 -11.26 -10.29 4.59
N TRP A 68 -10.52 -9.50 5.37
CA TRP A 68 -9.38 -8.73 4.87
C TRP A 68 -8.32 -9.58 4.15
N ARG A 69 -8.09 -10.81 4.59
CA ARG A 69 -7.16 -11.72 3.92
C ARG A 69 -7.63 -12.04 2.50
N ALA A 70 -8.90 -12.40 2.34
CA ALA A 70 -9.46 -12.69 1.02
C ALA A 70 -9.39 -11.46 0.12
N GLU A 71 -9.72 -10.27 0.63
CA GLU A 71 -9.68 -9.03 -0.14
C GLU A 71 -8.25 -8.64 -0.57
N ILE A 72 -7.27 -8.73 0.35
CA ILE A 72 -5.86 -8.49 0.02
C ILE A 72 -5.42 -9.42 -1.11
N MET A 73 -5.68 -10.72 -0.96
CA MET A 73 -5.29 -11.72 -1.96
C MET A 73 -6.00 -11.49 -3.29
N ARG A 74 -7.29 -11.15 -3.29
CA ARG A 74 -8.07 -10.84 -4.50
C ARG A 74 -7.46 -9.66 -5.27
N ARG A 75 -7.09 -8.58 -4.59
CA ARG A 75 -6.47 -7.39 -5.22
C ARG A 75 -5.07 -7.70 -5.76
N LEU A 76 -4.29 -8.48 -5.03
CA LEU A 76 -2.97 -8.93 -5.48
C LEU A 76 -3.09 -9.84 -6.71
N ASP A 77 -4.00 -10.81 -6.67
CA ASP A 77 -4.26 -11.73 -7.78
C ASP A 77 -4.71 -10.97 -9.04
N ALA A 78 -5.62 -10.00 -8.90
CA ALA A 78 -6.09 -9.17 -10.00
C ALA A 78 -4.95 -8.42 -10.71
N LYS A 79 -3.92 -8.00 -9.98
CA LYS A 79 -2.75 -7.31 -10.53
C LYS A 79 -1.71 -8.27 -11.10
N TYR A 80 -1.38 -9.34 -10.39
CA TYR A 80 -0.22 -10.17 -10.72
C TYR A 80 -0.56 -11.44 -11.51
N ARG A 81 -1.74 -12.05 -11.34
CA ARG A 81 -2.12 -13.25 -12.10
C ARG A 81 -2.62 -12.97 -13.50
N ASN A 82 -3.30 -11.84 -13.72
CA ASN A 82 -3.83 -11.53 -15.05
C ASN A 82 -2.74 -11.17 -16.08
N ASN A 83 -1.53 -10.80 -15.60
CA ASN A 83 -0.40 -10.48 -16.47
C ASN A 83 0.41 -11.71 -16.92
N THR A 84 0.11 -12.91 -16.41
CA THR A 84 0.80 -14.16 -16.79
C THR A 84 0.15 -14.92 -17.95
N THR A 85 -1.03 -14.51 -18.44
CA THR A 85 -1.75 -15.21 -19.52
C THR A 85 -1.46 -14.64 -20.92
N SER A 86 -0.41 -13.83 -21.07
CA SER A 86 0.03 -13.26 -22.35
C SER A 86 1.52 -13.47 -22.58
N GLN A 87 1.97 -14.72 -22.47
CA GLN A 87 3.22 -15.22 -23.09
C GLN A 87 2.97 -16.56 -23.74
#